data_AF-A0AAV7M0F6-F1
#
_entry.id   AF-A0AAV7M0F6-F1
#
_cell.length_a   1.000
_cell.length_b   1.000
_cell.length_c   1.000
_cell.angle_alpha   90.00
_cell.angle_beta   90.00
_cell.angle_gamma   90.00
#
_symmetry.space_group_name_H-M   'P 1'
#
loop_
_entity.id
_entity.type
_entity.pdbx_description
1 polymer ?
#
loop_
_entity_poly.entity_id
_entity_poly.type
_entity_poly.pdbx_seq_one_letter_code
_entity_poly.pdbx_strand_id
1 'polypeptide(L)'
;MKLLPLRQKKAHVMEIQLNGGSVADKVDWAHEKLEKQVNIHTVFSQDEMIDVIGVTKGHGFKGVTSRWHTKKLPRKTHKGLRKVACIGAWHPARVSYTMARAGQKGYHHRTELNKKVQDKPLLQQM
;
A
#
# COMPACT_ATOMS: atom_id res chain seq x y z
N MET A 1 -3.63 -19.08 -7.27
CA MET A 1 -4.93 -18.95 -6.61
C MET A 1 -5.97 -19.70 -7.44
N LYS A 2 -6.51 -20.83 -6.94
CA LYS A 2 -7.51 -21.63 -7.69
C LYS A 2 -8.96 -21.24 -7.36
N LEU A 3 -9.21 -20.73 -6.15
CA LEU A 3 -10.55 -20.42 -5.64
C LEU A 3 -11.14 -19.11 -6.20
N LEU A 4 -10.31 -18.21 -6.71
CA LEU A 4 -10.75 -16.93 -7.28
C LEU A 4 -10.73 -16.97 -8.81
N PRO A 5 -11.62 -16.22 -9.50
CA PRO A 5 -11.65 -16.11 -10.96
C PRO A 5 -10.52 -15.22 -11.51
N LEU A 6 -9.28 -15.49 -11.11
CA LEU A 6 -8.07 -14.80 -11.56
C LEU A 6 -7.20 -15.76 -12.39
N ARG A 7 -6.44 -15.20 -13.34
CA ARG A 7 -5.53 -15.98 -14.20
C ARG A 7 -4.39 -16.65 -13.38
N GLN A 8 -3.95 -16.02 -12.30
CA GLN A 8 -2.80 -16.47 -11.51
C GLN A 8 -3.09 -17.79 -10.76
N LYS A 9 -2.37 -18.86 -11.12
CA LYS A 9 -2.51 -20.17 -10.46
C LYS A 9 -1.56 -20.38 -9.28
N LYS A 10 -0.37 -19.76 -9.27
CA LYS A 10 0.57 -19.77 -8.14
C LYS A 10 -0.09 -19.16 -6.88
N ALA A 11 0.12 -19.79 -5.73
CA ALA A 11 -0.34 -19.28 -4.43
C ALA A 11 0.60 -18.19 -3.90
N HIS A 12 0.07 -17.32 -3.05
CA HIS A 12 0.87 -16.38 -2.27
C HIS A 12 1.29 -17.07 -0.98
N VAL A 13 2.58 -17.09 -0.69
CA VAL A 13 3.15 -17.63 0.53
C VAL A 13 3.57 -16.44 1.40
N MET A 14 3.21 -16.49 2.68
CA MET A 14 3.52 -15.45 3.64
C MET A 14 3.84 -16.09 4.99
N GLU A 15 4.67 -15.41 5.78
CA GLU A 15 4.98 -15.77 7.15
C GLU A 15 4.12 -14.93 8.10
N ILE A 16 3.60 -15.57 9.14
CA ILE A 16 2.75 -14.94 10.14
C ILE A 16 3.33 -15.29 11.51
N GLN A 17 3.62 -14.28 12.31
CA GLN A 17 4.13 -14.47 13.67
C GLN A 17 3.03 -14.96 14.60
N LEU A 18 3.32 -16.01 15.38
CA LEU A 18 2.46 -16.49 16.47
C LEU A 18 2.80 -15.77 17.78
N ASN A 19 1.81 -15.08 18.34
CA ASN A 19 1.92 -14.31 19.58
C ASN A 19 1.17 -15.03 20.73
N GLY A 20 1.69 -14.92 21.96
CA GLY A 20 1.14 -15.57 23.16
C GLY A 20 1.85 -16.87 23.58
N GLY A 21 1.61 -17.32 24.82
CA GLY A 21 2.13 -18.60 25.36
C GLY A 21 3.66 -18.70 25.50
N SER A 22 4.13 -19.92 25.81
CA SER A 22 5.55 -20.27 25.78
C SER A 22 6.00 -20.69 24.37
N VAL A 23 7.31 -20.83 24.15
CA VAL A 23 7.85 -21.29 22.85
C VAL A 23 7.38 -22.70 22.53
N ALA A 24 7.30 -23.59 23.52
CA ALA A 24 6.81 -24.95 23.34
C ALA A 24 5.34 -24.95 22.84
N ASP A 25 4.48 -24.17 23.51
CA ASP A 25 3.06 -24.07 23.13
C ASP A 25 2.87 -23.59 21.69
N LYS A 26 3.71 -22.66 21.23
CA LYS A 26 3.67 -22.16 19.84
C LYS A 26 4.02 -23.26 18.82
N VAL A 27 5.02 -24.07 19.14
CA VAL A 27 5.47 -25.17 18.27
C VAL A 27 4.38 -26.24 18.17
N ASP A 28 3.81 -26.63 19.30
CA ASP A 28 2.74 -27.63 19.36
C ASP A 28 1.49 -27.14 18.60
N TRP A 29 1.09 -25.88 18.82
CA TRP A 29 -0.03 -25.27 18.11
C TRP A 29 0.22 -25.20 16.59
N ALA A 30 1.41 -24.78 16.17
CA ALA A 30 1.77 -24.71 14.76
C ALA A 30 1.75 -26.10 14.10
N HIS A 31 2.29 -27.10 14.79
CA HIS A 31 2.29 -28.49 14.33
C HIS A 31 0.87 -29.04 14.16
N GLU A 32 -0.03 -28.75 15.11
CA GLU A 32 -1.43 -29.17 15.04
C GLU A 32 -2.19 -28.54 13.85
N LYS A 33 -1.79 -27.34 13.40
CA LYS A 33 -2.42 -26.61 12.28
C LYS A 33 -1.77 -26.85 10.93
N LEU A 34 -0.70 -27.64 10.85
CA LEU A 34 -0.11 -28.02 9.57
C LEU A 34 -1.15 -28.69 8.65
N GLU A 35 -1.12 -28.31 7.37
CA GLU A 35 -2.04 -28.77 6.31
C GLU A 35 -3.53 -28.51 6.55
N LYS A 36 -3.91 -27.85 7.65
CA LYS A 36 -5.29 -27.46 7.95
C LYS A 36 -5.57 -26.04 7.45
N GLN A 37 -6.82 -25.80 7.05
CA GLN A 37 -7.27 -24.47 6.66
C GLN A 37 -7.51 -23.61 7.91
N VAL A 38 -6.96 -22.39 7.91
CA VAL A 38 -7.26 -21.35 8.91
C VAL A 38 -8.29 -20.39 8.32
N ASN A 39 -9.43 -20.21 9.00
CA ASN A 39 -10.49 -19.32 8.55
C ASN A 39 -10.27 -17.88 9.10
N ILE A 40 -10.67 -16.86 8.34
CA ILE A 40 -10.47 -15.46 8.71
C ILE A 40 -11.20 -15.06 10.01
N HIS A 41 -12.36 -15.66 10.27
CA HIS A 41 -13.14 -15.45 11.49
C HIS A 41 -12.46 -15.99 12.76
N THR A 42 -11.42 -16.81 12.62
CA THR A 42 -10.61 -17.27 13.77
C THR A 42 -9.49 -16.30 14.13
N VAL A 43 -9.21 -15.32 13.26
CA VAL A 43 -8.10 -14.37 13.39
C VAL A 43 -8.62 -12.96 13.71
N PHE A 44 -9.66 -12.50 13.01
CA PHE A 44 -10.22 -11.16 13.18
C PHE A 44 -11.67 -11.21 13.65
N SER A 45 -12.03 -10.23 14.48
CA SER A 45 -13.39 -10.04 15.01
C SER A 45 -14.10 -8.86 14.37
N GLN A 46 -15.44 -8.86 14.48
CA GLN A 46 -16.26 -7.72 14.09
C GLN A 46 -15.87 -6.48 14.90
N ASP A 47 -15.87 -5.31 14.24
CA ASP A 47 -15.53 -4.00 14.83
C ASP A 47 -14.08 -3.86 15.33
N GLU A 48 -13.21 -4.84 15.07
CA GLU A 48 -11.77 -4.78 15.34
C GLU A 48 -11.08 -3.75 14.42
N MET A 49 -10.04 -3.11 14.95
CA MET A 49 -9.17 -2.20 14.18
C MET A 49 -7.98 -2.98 13.62
N ILE A 50 -7.88 -3.04 12.30
CA ILE A 50 -6.82 -3.73 11.57
C ILE A 50 -5.98 -2.76 10.74
N ASP A 51 -4.78 -3.17 10.39
CA ASP A 51 -3.92 -2.45 9.46
C ASP A 51 -3.92 -3.14 8.09
N VAL A 52 -3.98 -2.35 7.02
CA VAL A 52 -3.98 -2.85 5.64
C VAL A 52 -2.64 -2.55 4.99
N ILE A 53 -1.94 -3.62 4.60
CA ILE A 53 -0.66 -3.53 3.90
C ILE A 53 -0.86 -3.92 2.44
N GLY A 54 -0.41 -3.08 1.52
CA GLY A 54 -0.61 -3.34 0.10
C GLY A 54 0.18 -2.45 -0.85
N VAL A 55 -0.06 -2.65 -2.15
CA VAL A 55 0.55 -1.86 -3.23
C VAL A 55 -0.51 -0.96 -3.85
N THR A 56 -0.21 0.33 -3.91
CA THR A 56 -1.08 1.34 -4.52
C THR A 56 -1.24 1.14 -6.03
N LYS A 57 -2.32 1.65 -6.62
CA LYS A 57 -2.52 1.64 -8.08
C LYS A 57 -1.35 2.33 -8.78
N GLY A 58 -0.84 1.72 -9.85
CA GLY A 58 0.22 2.30 -10.67
C GLY A 58 -0.32 3.41 -11.58
N HIS A 59 0.43 4.52 -11.67
CA HIS A 59 0.14 5.61 -12.61
C HIS A 59 1.30 5.91 -13.58
N GLY A 60 2.36 5.10 -13.55
CA GLY A 60 3.52 5.23 -14.43
C GLY A 60 4.33 6.51 -14.18
N PHE A 61 4.97 7.02 -15.23
CA PHE A 61 5.73 8.27 -15.18
C PHE A 61 4.79 9.49 -15.19
N LYS A 62 4.94 10.39 -14.22
CA LYS A 62 4.17 11.62 -14.10
C LYS A 62 5.08 12.84 -13.95
N GLY A 63 4.64 13.95 -14.55
CA GLY A 63 5.26 15.26 -14.37
C GLY A 63 5.07 15.82 -12.96
N VAL A 64 5.85 16.85 -12.62
CA VAL A 64 5.98 17.35 -11.23
C VAL A 64 4.63 17.79 -10.63
N THR A 65 3.78 18.46 -11.41
CA THR A 65 2.45 18.90 -10.96
C THR A 65 1.54 17.74 -10.55
N SER A 66 1.57 16.60 -11.27
CA SER A 66 0.69 15.47 -10.93
C SER A 66 1.28 14.61 -9.81
N ARG A 67 2.60 14.50 -9.74
CA ARG A 67 3.30 13.68 -8.73
C ARG A 67 3.35 14.35 -7.37
N TRP A 68 3.64 15.65 -7.34
CA TRP A 68 3.90 16.44 -6.12
C TRP A 68 2.91 17.57 -5.89
N HIS A 69 1.87 17.70 -6.73
CA HIS A 69 0.82 18.72 -6.58
C HIS A 69 1.34 20.17 -6.60
N THR A 70 2.46 20.44 -7.28
CA THR A 70 3.02 21.80 -7.39
C THR A 70 2.09 22.74 -8.16
N LYS A 71 2.02 24.01 -7.76
CA LYS A 71 1.28 25.04 -8.49
C LYS A 71 1.80 25.16 -9.92
N LYS A 72 0.90 25.28 -10.89
CA LYS A 72 1.25 25.53 -12.30
C LYS A 72 1.79 26.96 -12.45
N LEU A 73 2.71 27.16 -13.39
CA LEU A 73 3.19 28.49 -13.74
C LEU A 73 2.11 29.30 -14.50
N PRO A 74 2.23 30.65 -14.58
CA PRO A 74 1.30 31.48 -15.34
C PRO A 74 1.15 31.05 -16.79
N ARG A 75 -0.03 31.28 -17.38
CA ARG A 75 -0.39 30.85 -18.73
C ARG A 75 0.60 31.32 -19.81
N LYS A 76 1.17 32.52 -19.66
CA LYS A 76 2.12 33.12 -20.62
C LYS A 76 3.57 32.60 -20.49
N THR A 77 3.81 31.56 -19.70
CA THR A 77 5.15 30.98 -19.53
C THR A 77 5.61 30.28 -20.82
N HIS A 78 6.75 30.69 -21.36
CA HIS A 78 7.35 30.04 -22.51
C HIS A 78 7.90 28.64 -22.16
N LYS A 79 7.80 27.70 -23.12
CA LYS A 79 8.20 26.28 -22.96
C LYS A 79 7.45 25.56 -21.82
N GLY A 80 6.15 25.80 -21.72
CA GLY A 80 5.23 25.05 -20.87
C GLY A 80 5.14 25.51 -19.41
N LEU A 81 3.98 25.26 -18.81
CA LEU A 81 3.59 25.74 -17.48
C LEU A 81 3.58 24.67 -16.38
N ARG A 82 3.69 23.38 -16.74
CA ARG A 82 3.57 22.24 -15.81
C ARG A 82 4.93 21.74 -15.32
N LYS A 83 5.75 22.68 -14.85
CA LYS A 83 7.13 22.47 -14.37
C LYS A 83 7.38 23.26 -13.09
N VAL A 84 8.46 22.94 -12.39
CA VAL A 84 9.01 23.79 -11.34
C VAL A 84 9.97 24.79 -11.99
N ALA A 85 9.90 26.06 -11.60
CA ALA A 85 10.73 27.11 -12.20
C ALA A 85 12.17 27.09 -11.67
N CYS A 86 12.36 27.21 -10.35
CA CYS A 86 13.68 27.18 -9.72
C CYS A 86 13.97 25.77 -9.18
N ILE A 87 15.12 25.20 -9.57
CA ILE A 87 15.53 23.84 -9.21
C ILE A 87 16.51 23.77 -8.02
N GLY A 88 17.01 24.93 -7.57
CA GLY A 88 17.99 25.10 -6.51
C GLY A 88 18.66 26.48 -6.61
N ALA A 89 19.34 26.89 -5.54
CA ALA A 89 20.24 28.05 -5.56
C ALA A 89 21.53 27.73 -6.33
N TRP A 90 22.39 28.72 -6.55
CA TRP A 90 23.69 28.52 -7.22
C TRP A 90 24.60 27.59 -6.39
N HIS A 91 24.78 27.89 -5.11
CA HIS A 91 25.57 27.10 -4.19
C HIS A 91 24.63 26.46 -3.15
N PRO A 92 24.69 25.14 -2.92
CA PRO A 92 25.61 24.16 -3.51
C PRO A 92 25.29 23.86 -4.98
N ALA A 93 26.33 23.60 -5.79
CA ALA A 93 26.23 23.31 -7.23
C ALA A 93 25.68 21.89 -7.52
N ARG A 94 24.58 21.53 -6.87
CA ARG A 94 23.87 20.26 -7.03
C ARG A 94 22.38 20.44 -6.75
N VAL A 95 21.57 19.59 -7.36
CA VAL A 95 20.13 19.54 -7.06
C VAL A 95 19.90 18.76 -5.77
N SER A 96 19.18 19.36 -4.81
CA SER A 96 18.75 18.66 -3.59
C SER A 96 17.72 17.57 -3.89
N TYR A 97 17.78 16.45 -3.17
CA TYR A 97 16.82 15.36 -3.25
C TYR A 97 15.41 15.76 -2.82
N THR A 98 15.28 16.80 -1.99
CA THR A 98 13.99 17.34 -1.52
C THR A 98 13.23 18.06 -2.65
N MET A 99 13.89 18.37 -3.75
CA MET A 99 13.27 19.10 -4.86
C MET A 99 12.32 18.21 -5.66
N ALA A 100 11.09 18.71 -5.86
CA ALA A 100 10.08 18.00 -6.63
C ALA A 100 10.54 17.77 -8.08
N ARG A 101 10.48 16.51 -8.53
CA ARG A 101 10.87 16.07 -9.87
C ARG A 101 9.86 15.12 -10.48
N ALA A 102 9.81 15.08 -11.81
CA ALA A 102 9.03 14.09 -12.54
C ALA A 102 9.54 12.69 -12.23
N GLY A 103 8.68 11.68 -12.38
CA GLY A 103 9.05 10.30 -12.09
C GLY A 103 7.83 9.43 -11.81
N GLN A 104 8.08 8.24 -11.26
CA GLN A 104 7.04 7.28 -10.92
C GLN A 104 6.02 7.85 -9.92
N LYS A 105 4.74 7.64 -10.21
CA LYS A 105 3.62 7.85 -9.29
C LYS A 105 2.84 6.55 -9.12
N GLY A 106 2.63 6.14 -7.88
CA GLY A 106 1.88 4.92 -7.55
C GLY A 106 2.73 3.65 -7.72
N TYR A 107 2.09 2.50 -7.49
CA TYR A 107 2.78 1.21 -7.34
C TYR A 107 3.80 1.21 -6.18
N HIS A 108 3.48 1.98 -5.13
CA HIS A 108 4.27 2.03 -3.90
C HIS A 108 3.63 1.12 -2.84
N HIS A 109 4.48 0.47 -2.06
CA HIS A 109 4.08 -0.27 -0.86
C HIS A 109 3.68 0.70 0.25
N ARG A 110 2.51 0.51 0.85
CA ARG A 110 1.97 1.34 1.92
C ARG A 110 1.26 0.48 2.96
N THR A 111 1.32 0.97 4.19
CA THR A 111 0.53 0.49 5.31
C THR A 111 -0.46 1.59 5.67
N GLU A 112 -1.74 1.24 5.69
CA GLU A 112 -2.80 2.11 6.14
C GLU A 112 -3.34 1.59 7.47
N LEU A 113 -3.20 2.40 8.51
CA LEU A 113 -3.53 1.99 9.87
C LEU A 113 -5.01 2.19 10.19
N ASN A 114 -5.48 1.52 11.23
CA ASN A 114 -6.77 1.80 11.87
C ASN A 114 -7.97 1.68 10.92
N LYS A 115 -8.08 0.56 10.21
CA LYS A 115 -9.27 0.20 9.44
C LYS A 115 -10.19 -0.65 10.29
N LYS A 116 -11.44 -0.19 10.45
CA LYS A 116 -12.45 -0.94 11.19
C LYS A 116 -13.02 -2.07 10.34
N VAL A 117 -13.03 -3.29 10.85
CA VAL A 117 -13.71 -4.43 10.23
C VAL A 117 -15.23 -4.25 10.40
N GLN A 118 -15.96 -4.26 9.28
CA GLN A 118 -17.42 -4.19 9.27
C GLN A 118 -17.97 -5.33 8.40
N ASP A 119 -18.43 -6.40 9.03
CA ASP A 119 -19.32 -7.38 8.40
C ASP A 119 -20.71 -6.77 8.32
N LYS A 120 -21.02 -6.16 7.17
CA LYS A 120 -22.43 -5.94 6.82
C LYS A 120 -23.00 -7.25 6.29
N PRO A 121 -23.97 -7.88 6.96
CA PRO A 121 -24.74 -8.93 6.31
C PRO A 121 -25.40 -8.33 5.06
N LEU A 122 -25.36 -9.08 3.96
CA LEU A 122 -25.88 -8.68 2.63
C LEU A 122 -27.35 -8.20 2.62
N LEU A 123 -28.08 -8.38 3.74
CA LEU A 123 -29.49 -8.04 3.92
C LEU A 123 -29.78 -6.54 4.14
N GLN A 124 -28.78 -5.67 4.30
CA GLN A 124 -28.99 -4.21 4.49
C GLN A 124 -28.58 -3.34 3.29
N GLN A 125 -28.40 -3.94 2.10
CA GLN A 125 -28.10 -3.21 0.85
C GLN A 125 -29.27 -3.17 -0.16
N MET A 126 -30.47 -3.60 0.26
CA MET A 126 -31.73 -3.36 -0.46
C MET A 126 -32.56 -2.32 0.31
#